data_AF-A0A378I3G8-F1
#
_entry.id   AF-A0A378I3G8-F1
#
_cell.length_a   1.000
_cell.length_b   1.000
_cell.length_c   1.000
_cell.angle_alpha   90.00
_cell.angle_beta   90.00
_cell.angle_gamma   90.00
#
_symmetry.space_group_name_H-M   'P 1'
#
loop_
_entity.id
_entity.type
_entity.pdbx_description
1 polymer ?
#
loop_
_entity_poly.entity_id
_entity_poly.type
_entity_poly.pdbx_seq_one_letter_code
_entity_poly.pdbx_strand_id
1 'polypeptide(L)'
;MPFFPGWTHAQIRDFCQSKSFEYLKNLNKKFGNLFEQMDDILTKNNNEIEQITQQITNLREQIKENDLALAQAEDNRNNVLSNAPGNGPERYLALQAVSYVPEDKTIDYKKDIEKLEKEKRSLIASNGLIQGEIRDNIGKLRIVNAVMEAKRPYTPTEELNLSKHGNLNQI
;
A
#
# COMPACT_ATOMS: atom_id res chain seq x y z
N MET A 1 7.77 -3.10 16.52
CA MET A 1 7.81 -4.19 17.52
C MET A 1 6.54 -4.16 18.36
N PRO A 2 5.88 -5.29 18.61
CA PRO A 2 4.64 -5.36 19.38
C PRO A 2 4.87 -5.07 20.87
N PHE A 3 3.98 -4.29 21.49
CA PHE A 3 4.08 -3.92 22.92
C PHE A 3 3.98 -5.10 23.89
N PHE A 4 3.24 -6.14 23.50
CA PHE A 4 3.06 -7.37 24.29
C PHE A 4 3.15 -8.57 23.36
N PRO A 5 4.36 -9.08 23.06
CA PRO A 5 4.54 -10.23 22.18
C PRO A 5 4.09 -11.52 22.88
N GLY A 6 3.14 -12.25 22.29
CA GLY A 6 2.71 -13.56 22.78
C GLY A 6 1.89 -13.56 24.08
N TRP A 7 1.51 -12.38 24.60
CA TRP A 7 0.74 -12.29 25.84
C TRP A 7 -0.77 -12.42 25.57
N THR A 8 -1.46 -13.13 26.46
CA THR A 8 -2.92 -13.23 26.44
C THR A 8 -3.57 -11.97 26.97
N HIS A 9 -4.85 -11.76 26.65
CA HIS A 9 -5.60 -10.61 27.17
C HIS A 9 -5.63 -10.55 28.70
N ALA A 10 -5.66 -11.71 29.39
CA ALA A 10 -5.61 -11.78 30.85
C ALA A 10 -4.26 -11.29 31.39
N GLN A 11 -3.14 -11.78 30.82
CA GLN A 11 -1.79 -11.35 31.21
C GLN A 11 -1.58 -9.84 31.02
N ILE A 12 -2.07 -9.30 29.91
CA ILE A 12 -2.01 -7.85 29.64
C ILE A 12 -2.84 -7.08 30.67
N ARG A 13 -4.04 -7.58 31.00
CA ARG A 13 -4.92 -6.96 32.01
C ARG A 13 -4.27 -6.95 33.38
N ASP A 14 -3.76 -8.08 33.86
CA ASP A 14 -3.14 -8.21 35.19
C ASP A 14 -1.91 -7.31 35.30
N PHE A 15 -1.08 -7.29 34.24
CA PHE A 15 0.03 -6.37 34.16
C PHE A 15 -0.43 -4.90 34.25
N CYS A 16 -1.42 -4.50 33.46
CA CYS A 16 -1.94 -3.13 33.51
C CYS A 16 -2.57 -2.79 34.87
N GLN A 17 -3.20 -3.75 35.55
CA GLN A 17 -3.76 -3.61 36.88
C GLN A 17 -2.68 -3.40 37.96
N SER A 18 -1.48 -3.95 37.78
CA SER A 18 -0.35 -3.69 38.69
C SER A 18 0.36 -2.34 38.48
N LYS A 19 0.08 -1.62 37.39
CA LYS A 19 0.77 -0.35 37.04
C LYS A 19 0.01 0.91 37.46
N SER A 20 0.72 2.02 37.63
CA SER A 20 0.10 3.31 37.96
C SER A 20 -0.72 3.87 36.78
N PHE A 21 -1.69 4.74 37.08
CA PHE A 21 -2.50 5.40 36.06
C PHE A 21 -1.62 6.23 35.08
N GLU A 22 -0.62 6.94 35.60
CA GLU A 22 0.35 7.70 34.77
C GLU A 22 1.16 6.80 33.82
N TYR A 23 1.53 5.59 34.26
CA TYR A 23 2.18 4.62 33.38
C TYR A 23 1.26 4.23 32.23
N LEU A 24 -0.02 3.95 32.51
CA LEU A 24 -1.00 3.56 31.48
C LEU A 24 -1.28 4.70 30.50
N LYS A 25 -1.33 5.95 30.98
CA LYS A 25 -1.46 7.14 30.13
C LYS A 25 -0.27 7.29 29.16
N ASN A 26 0.95 7.10 29.67
CA ASN A 26 2.14 7.10 28.83
C ASN A 26 2.16 5.93 27.83
N LEU A 27 1.70 4.74 28.25
CA LEU A 27 1.58 3.59 27.36
C LEU A 27 0.57 3.85 26.24
N ASN A 28 -0.60 4.41 26.54
CA ASN A 28 -1.60 4.80 25.56
C ASN A 28 -1.00 5.80 24.53
N LYS A 29 -0.27 6.83 24.99
CA LYS A 29 0.43 7.76 24.10
C LYS A 29 1.42 7.05 23.16
N LYS A 30 2.17 6.07 23.67
CA LYS A 30 3.09 5.26 22.85
C LYS A 30 2.36 4.43 21.78
N PHE A 31 1.17 3.91 22.07
CA PHE A 31 0.33 3.26 21.06
C PHE A 31 -0.10 4.25 19.96
N GLY A 32 -0.48 5.48 20.34
CA GLY A 32 -0.79 6.55 19.37
C GLY A 32 0.37 6.80 18.40
N ASN A 33 1.56 7.06 18.92
CA ASN A 33 2.76 7.28 18.10
C ASN A 33 3.09 6.07 17.20
N LEU A 34 2.87 4.83 17.68
CA LEU A 34 3.09 3.63 16.88
C LEU A 34 2.11 3.57 15.69
N PHE A 35 0.84 3.89 15.92
CA PHE A 35 -0.16 3.89 14.85
C PHE A 35 0.12 4.95 13.80
N GLU A 36 0.55 6.15 14.21
CA GLU A 36 0.99 7.20 13.27
C GLU A 36 2.15 6.71 12.40
N GLN A 37 3.18 6.11 13.01
CA GLN A 37 4.32 5.55 12.25
C GLN A 37 3.90 4.43 11.28
N MET A 38 2.97 3.57 11.69
CA MET A 38 2.46 2.51 10.83
C MET A 38 1.63 3.07 9.68
N ASP A 39 0.84 4.12 9.92
CA ASP A 39 0.04 4.80 8.90
C ASP A 39 0.92 5.52 7.87
N ASP A 40 2.00 6.18 8.31
CA ASP A 40 3.01 6.78 7.42
C ASP A 40 3.62 5.74 6.48
N ILE A 41 3.97 4.56 7.02
CA ILE A 41 4.53 3.46 6.21
C ILE A 41 3.48 2.92 5.23
N LEU A 42 2.25 2.71 5.67
CA LEU A 42 1.15 2.26 4.79
C LEU A 42 0.91 3.26 3.65
N THR A 43 0.87 4.55 3.97
CA THR A 43 0.69 5.63 3.00
C THR A 43 1.83 5.64 1.98
N LYS A 44 3.09 5.55 2.45
CA LYS A 44 4.25 5.46 1.57
C LYS A 44 4.17 4.25 0.63
N ASN A 45 3.89 3.07 1.17
CA ASN A 45 3.80 1.83 0.39
C ASN A 45 2.65 1.91 -0.63
N ASN A 46 1.51 2.51 -0.29
CA ASN A 46 0.40 2.70 -1.21
C ASN A 46 0.77 3.62 -2.38
N ASN A 47 1.46 4.73 -2.11
CA ASN A 47 1.95 5.63 -3.16
C ASN A 47 2.93 4.91 -4.10
N GLU A 48 3.81 4.08 -3.55
CA GLU A 48 4.77 3.29 -4.33
C GLU A 48 4.08 2.22 -5.18
N ILE A 49 3.05 1.55 -4.66
CA ILE A 49 2.20 0.62 -5.41
C ILE A 49 1.51 1.33 -6.59
N GLU A 50 1.02 2.55 -6.39
CA GLU A 50 0.39 3.36 -7.45
C GLU A 50 1.40 3.71 -8.55
N GLN A 51 2.59 4.20 -8.17
CA GLN A 51 3.67 4.49 -9.12
C GLN A 51 4.08 3.26 -9.93
N ILE A 52 4.28 2.12 -9.27
CA ILE A 52 4.59 0.85 -9.94
C ILE A 52 3.47 0.46 -10.91
N THR A 53 2.21 0.63 -10.51
CA THR A 53 1.06 0.30 -11.36
C THR A 53 1.02 1.18 -12.62
N GLN A 54 1.34 2.47 -12.48
CA GLN A 54 1.46 3.38 -13.64
C GLN A 54 2.63 2.97 -14.55
N GLN A 55 3.79 2.64 -14.00
CA GLN A 55 4.95 2.17 -14.77
C GLN A 55 4.65 0.89 -15.56
N ILE A 56 3.98 -0.09 -14.94
CA ILE A 56 3.53 -1.30 -15.62
C ILE A 56 2.58 -0.97 -16.77
N THR A 57 1.67 -0.02 -16.57
CA THR A 57 0.72 0.40 -17.61
C THR A 57 1.44 1.03 -18.79
N ASN A 58 2.38 1.92 -18.53
CA ASN A 58 3.20 2.56 -19.57
C ASN A 58 4.04 1.52 -20.35
N LEU A 59 4.67 0.56 -19.66
CA LEU A 59 5.44 -0.50 -20.33
C LEU A 59 4.54 -1.38 -21.22
N ARG A 60 3.31 -1.66 -20.80
CA ARG A 60 2.33 -2.41 -21.62
C ARG A 60 1.92 -1.63 -22.87
N GLU A 61 1.84 -0.31 -22.79
CA GLU A 61 1.58 0.54 -23.94
C GLU A 61 2.78 0.56 -24.89
N GLN A 62 4.00 0.69 -24.37
CA GLN A 62 5.23 0.61 -25.16
C GLN A 62 5.39 -0.71 -25.89
N ILE A 63 4.97 -1.84 -25.28
CA ILE A 63 4.93 -3.14 -25.98
C ILE A 63 3.99 -3.07 -27.18
N LYS A 64 2.77 -2.53 -27.02
CA LYS A 64 1.81 -2.43 -28.12
C LYS A 64 2.33 -1.55 -29.26
N GLU A 65 2.95 -0.43 -28.93
CA GLU A 65 3.56 0.47 -29.91
C GLU A 65 4.71 -0.21 -30.65
N ASN A 66 5.57 -0.95 -29.93
CA ASN A 66 6.67 -1.69 -30.51
C ASN A 66 6.18 -2.81 -31.45
N ASP A 67 5.19 -3.59 -31.01
CA ASP A 67 4.59 -4.66 -31.82
C ASP A 67 3.95 -4.08 -33.10
N LEU A 68 3.28 -2.92 -33.02
CA LEU A 68 2.73 -2.23 -34.19
C LEU A 68 3.83 -1.75 -35.15
N ALA A 69 4.92 -1.19 -34.62
CA ALA A 69 6.05 -0.74 -35.42
C ALA A 69 6.74 -1.90 -36.14
N LEU A 70 6.90 -3.05 -35.47
CA LEU A 70 7.43 -4.28 -36.06
C LEU A 70 6.54 -4.78 -37.20
N ALA A 71 5.22 -4.84 -36.98
CA ALA A 71 4.27 -5.25 -38.02
C ALA A 71 4.30 -4.31 -39.23
N GLN A 72 4.31 -2.99 -39.01
CA GLN A 72 4.42 -2.01 -40.10
C GLN A 72 5.73 -2.12 -40.88
N ALA A 73 6.85 -2.40 -40.20
CA ALA A 73 8.14 -2.61 -40.85
C ALA A 73 8.13 -3.89 -41.71
N GLU A 74 7.49 -4.96 -41.23
CA GLU A 74 7.31 -6.21 -41.98
C GLU A 74 6.40 -6.02 -43.20
N ASP A 75 5.27 -5.34 -43.04
CA ASP A 75 4.35 -4.99 -44.14
C ASP A 75 5.04 -4.14 -45.20
N ASN A 76 5.78 -3.11 -44.79
CA ASN A 76 6.56 -2.27 -45.71
C ASN A 76 7.62 -3.10 -46.46
N ARG A 77 8.32 -4.00 -45.77
CA ARG A 77 9.28 -4.91 -46.38
C ARG A 77 8.63 -5.78 -47.45
N ASN A 78 7.48 -6.39 -47.13
CA ASN A 78 6.73 -7.23 -48.06
C ASN A 78 6.22 -6.43 -49.26
N ASN A 79 5.77 -5.19 -49.03
CA ASN A 79 5.31 -4.30 -50.08
C ASN A 79 6.43 -3.92 -51.05
N VAL A 80 7.63 -3.58 -50.55
CA VAL A 80 8.79 -3.27 -51.41
C VAL A 80 9.18 -4.49 -52.25
N LEU A 81 9.28 -5.67 -51.65
CA LEU A 81 9.66 -6.88 -52.39
C LEU A 81 8.61 -7.30 -53.45
N SER A 82 7.33 -7.07 -53.18
CA SER A 82 6.24 -7.50 -54.06
C SER A 82 5.88 -6.47 -55.14
N ASN A 83 5.91 -5.18 -54.81
CA ASN A 83 5.28 -4.12 -55.61
C ASN A 83 6.25 -3.05 -56.12
N ALA A 84 7.50 -2.99 -55.62
CA ALA A 84 8.45 -2.01 -56.14
C ALA A 84 8.79 -2.29 -57.63
N PRO A 85 9.03 -1.25 -58.44
CA PRO A 85 9.48 -1.43 -59.82
C PRO A 85 10.83 -2.13 -59.88
N GLY A 86 11.08 -2.83 -60.99
CA GLY A 86 12.32 -3.58 -61.21
C GLY A 86 12.20 -5.09 -60.96
N ASN A 87 13.29 -5.80 -61.22
CA ASN A 87 13.43 -7.24 -61.00
C ASN A 87 13.76 -7.57 -59.53
N GLY A 88 13.76 -8.87 -59.17
CA GLY A 88 14.00 -9.32 -57.78
C GLY A 88 15.24 -8.71 -57.12
N PRO A 89 16.43 -8.76 -57.76
CA PRO A 89 17.63 -8.09 -57.26
C PRO A 89 17.50 -6.57 -57.06
N GLU A 90 16.88 -5.85 -58.00
CA GLU A 90 16.65 -4.40 -57.90
C GLU A 90 15.74 -4.06 -56.72
N ARG A 91 14.68 -4.84 -56.49
CA ARG A 91 13.77 -4.67 -55.34
C ARG A 91 14.46 -4.96 -54.01
N TYR A 92 15.36 -5.93 -53.99
CA TYR A 92 16.15 -6.24 -52.79
C TYR A 92 17.13 -5.11 -52.46
N LEU A 93 17.79 -4.52 -53.47
CA LEU A 93 18.62 -3.33 -53.32
C LEU A 93 17.79 -2.13 -52.84
N ALA A 94 16.60 -1.92 -53.40
CA ALA A 94 15.68 -0.88 -52.95
C ALA A 94 15.29 -1.06 -51.48
N LEU A 95 14.98 -2.29 -51.07
CA LEU A 95 14.68 -2.62 -49.67
C LEU A 95 15.83 -2.23 -48.74
N GLN A 96 17.09 -2.53 -49.08
CA GLN A 96 18.23 -2.14 -48.25
C GLN A 96 18.37 -0.61 -48.09
N ALA A 97 17.96 0.15 -49.10
CA ALA A 97 18.04 1.61 -49.07
C ALA A 97 16.92 2.26 -48.24
N VAL A 98 15.77 1.59 -48.05
CA VAL A 98 14.58 2.16 -47.39
C VAL A 98 14.13 1.41 -46.14
N SER A 99 14.71 0.25 -45.82
CA SER A 99 14.29 -0.57 -44.69
C SER A 99 14.86 -0.02 -43.38
N TYR A 100 13.97 0.53 -42.56
CA TYR A 100 14.17 0.63 -41.12
C TYR A 100 13.68 -0.67 -40.46
N VAL A 101 14.48 -1.24 -39.57
CA VAL A 101 14.10 -2.39 -38.74
C VAL A 101 14.04 -1.90 -37.29
N PRO A 102 12.85 -1.75 -36.69
CA PRO A 102 12.75 -1.42 -35.28
C PRO A 102 13.36 -2.53 -34.42
N GLU A 103 13.99 -2.14 -33.32
CA GLU A 103 14.52 -3.07 -32.32
C GLU A 103 13.36 -3.70 -31.53
N ASP A 104 13.32 -5.03 -31.47
CA ASP A 104 12.33 -5.73 -30.65
C ASP A 104 12.72 -5.68 -29.16
N LYS A 105 12.11 -4.74 -28.43
CA LYS A 105 12.26 -4.58 -26.97
C LYS A 105 11.20 -5.29 -26.16
N THR A 106 10.30 -6.06 -26.79
CA THR A 106 9.14 -6.64 -26.12
C THR A 106 9.56 -7.60 -25.00
N ILE A 107 10.68 -8.33 -25.15
CA ILE A 107 11.21 -9.22 -24.11
C ILE A 107 11.70 -8.41 -22.89
N ASP A 108 12.39 -7.29 -23.11
CA ASP A 108 12.95 -6.50 -22.02
C ASP A 108 11.84 -5.79 -21.24
N TYR A 109 10.85 -5.21 -21.92
CA TYR A 109 9.68 -4.64 -21.26
C TYR A 109 8.90 -5.68 -20.45
N LYS A 110 8.79 -6.93 -20.94
CA LYS A 110 8.15 -8.01 -20.18
C LYS A 110 8.93 -8.35 -18.90
N LYS A 111 10.27 -8.42 -18.96
CA LYS A 111 11.11 -8.65 -17.77
C LYS A 111 10.96 -7.53 -16.75
N ASP A 112 10.90 -6.28 -17.19
CA ASP A 112 10.70 -5.14 -16.30
C ASP A 112 9.32 -5.17 -15.64
N ILE A 113 8.27 -5.51 -16.39
CA ILE A 113 6.92 -5.73 -15.84
C ILE A 113 6.95 -6.84 -14.77
N GLU A 114 7.61 -7.97 -15.03
CA GLU A 114 7.70 -9.07 -14.05
C GLU A 114 8.39 -8.64 -12.75
N LYS A 115 9.47 -7.86 -12.86
CA LYS A 115 10.19 -7.31 -11.71
C LYS A 115 9.29 -6.36 -10.89
N LEU A 116 8.64 -5.42 -11.56
CA LEU A 116 7.73 -4.46 -10.95
C LEU A 116 6.52 -5.16 -10.27
N GLU A 117 5.96 -6.17 -10.91
CA GLU A 117 4.88 -6.99 -10.35
C GLU A 117 5.32 -7.74 -9.08
N LYS A 118 6.56 -8.23 -9.04
CA LYS A 118 7.12 -8.86 -7.83
C LYS A 118 7.27 -7.87 -6.69
N GLU A 119 7.77 -6.67 -6.98
CA GLU A 119 7.93 -5.60 -6.01
C GLU A 119 6.58 -5.13 -5.44
N LYS A 120 5.60 -4.91 -6.32
CA LYS A 120 4.21 -4.59 -5.95
C LYS A 120 3.62 -5.65 -5.01
N ARG A 121 3.77 -6.94 -5.33
CA ARG A 121 3.28 -8.03 -4.45
C ARG A 121 3.96 -8.00 -3.09
N SER A 122 5.26 -7.70 -3.03
CA SER A 122 5.99 -7.57 -1.77
C SER A 122 5.44 -6.44 -0.91
N LEU A 123 5.16 -5.27 -1.50
CA LEU A 123 4.57 -4.13 -0.78
C LEU A 123 3.16 -4.45 -0.28
N ILE A 124 2.32 -5.11 -1.10
CA ILE A 124 0.98 -5.55 -0.69
C ILE A 124 1.06 -6.51 0.50
N ALA A 125 1.98 -7.48 0.46
CA ALA A 125 2.19 -8.40 1.57
C ALA A 125 2.65 -7.68 2.84
N SER A 126 3.58 -6.73 2.71
CA SER A 126 4.04 -5.88 3.81
C SER A 126 2.90 -5.08 4.43
N ASN A 127 2.03 -4.48 3.62
CA ASN A 127 0.86 -3.75 4.10
C ASN A 127 -0.10 -4.66 4.85
N GLY A 128 -0.32 -5.89 4.35
CA GLY A 128 -1.13 -6.90 5.04
C GLY A 128 -0.59 -7.25 6.43
N LEU A 129 0.73 -7.39 6.56
CA LEU A 129 1.39 -7.62 7.86
C LEU A 129 1.20 -6.44 8.82
N ILE A 130 1.45 -5.21 8.36
CA ILE A 130 1.28 -4.00 9.17
C ILE A 130 -0.17 -3.84 9.62
N GLN A 131 -1.14 -4.07 8.74
CA GLN A 131 -2.56 -4.04 9.10
C GLN A 131 -2.94 -5.10 10.13
N GLY A 132 -2.34 -6.29 10.06
CA GLY A 132 -2.44 -7.31 11.08
C GLY A 132 -1.91 -6.83 12.43
N GLU A 133 -0.72 -6.25 12.46
CA GLU A 133 -0.12 -5.68 13.66
C GLU A 133 -0.95 -4.55 14.27
N ILE A 134 -1.52 -3.67 13.43
CA ILE A 134 -2.43 -2.60 13.88
C ILE A 134 -3.64 -3.21 14.59
N ARG A 135 -4.29 -4.21 13.97
CA ARG A 135 -5.48 -4.87 14.54
C ARG A 135 -5.16 -5.50 15.89
N ASP A 136 -4.04 -6.19 16.00
CA ASP A 136 -3.60 -6.81 17.24
C ASP A 136 -3.32 -5.77 18.32
N ASN A 137 -2.64 -4.68 17.98
CA ASN A 137 -2.34 -3.61 18.91
C ASN A 137 -3.59 -2.82 19.35
N ILE A 138 -4.61 -2.69 18.49
CA ILE A 138 -5.91 -2.13 18.87
C ILE A 138 -6.58 -3.00 19.95
N GLY A 139 -6.55 -4.33 19.80
CA GLY A 139 -7.05 -5.25 20.81
C GLY A 139 -6.38 -5.04 22.17
N LYS A 140 -5.05 -4.86 22.17
CA LYS A 140 -4.25 -4.59 23.37
C LYS A 140 -4.56 -3.22 23.97
N LEU A 141 -4.67 -2.18 23.14
CA LEU A 141 -5.02 -0.83 23.58
C LEU A 141 -6.42 -0.78 24.23
N ARG A 142 -7.40 -1.54 23.73
CA ARG A 142 -8.72 -1.66 24.38
C ARG A 142 -8.61 -2.16 25.82
N ILE A 143 -7.72 -3.10 26.09
CA ILE A 143 -7.48 -3.60 27.46
C ILE A 143 -6.85 -2.51 28.33
N VAL A 144 -5.82 -1.84 27.80
CA VAL A 144 -5.17 -0.72 28.50
C VAL A 144 -6.20 0.35 28.87
N ASN A 145 -7.04 0.74 27.92
CA ASN A 145 -8.09 1.76 28.12
C ASN A 145 -9.14 1.30 29.13
N ALA A 146 -9.57 0.04 29.10
CA ALA A 146 -10.51 -0.49 30.08
C ALA A 146 -9.95 -0.46 31.51
N VAL A 147 -8.65 -0.78 31.68
CA VAL A 147 -7.99 -0.71 32.99
C VAL A 147 -7.76 0.73 33.42
N MET A 148 -7.47 1.64 32.49
CA MET A 148 -7.38 3.08 32.78
C MET A 148 -8.72 3.62 33.28
N GLU A 149 -9.83 3.30 32.62
CA GLU A 149 -11.16 3.78 33.01
C GLU A 149 -11.55 3.27 34.40
N ALA A 150 -11.28 2.00 34.70
CA ALA A 150 -11.51 1.43 36.03
C ALA A 150 -10.65 2.05 37.14
N LYS A 151 -9.50 2.63 36.78
CA LYS A 151 -8.57 3.31 37.71
C LYS A 151 -8.73 4.82 37.71
N ARG A 152 -9.66 5.35 36.92
CA ARG A 152 -9.84 6.79 36.79
C ARG A 152 -10.18 7.34 38.19
N PRO A 153 -9.41 8.34 38.69
CA PRO A 153 -9.74 8.93 39.96
C PRO A 153 -11.13 9.57 39.86
N TYR A 154 -12.00 9.25 40.82
CA TYR A 154 -13.34 9.82 40.91
C TYR A 154 -13.23 11.35 40.91
N THR A 155 -13.73 12.00 39.87
CA THR A 155 -13.92 13.46 39.84
C THR A 155 -15.33 13.75 40.34
N PRO A 156 -15.52 14.39 41.52
CA PRO A 156 -16.84 14.66 42.10
C PRO A 156 -17.73 15.65 41.32
N THR A 157 -17.43 15.94 40.06
CA THR A 157 -18.09 17.00 39.29
C THR A 157 -19.37 16.55 38.58
N GLU A 158 -19.70 15.25 38.56
CA GLU A 158 -20.91 14.76 37.87
C GLU A 158 -22.16 14.68 38.77
N GLU A 159 -22.03 14.70 40.10
CA GLU A 159 -23.19 14.67 41.02
C GLU A 159 -23.84 16.05 41.27
N LEU A 160 -23.14 17.16 40.98
CA LEU A 160 -23.66 18.52 41.20
C LEU A 160 -24.70 18.98 40.15
N ASN A 161 -24.91 18.22 39.07
CA ASN A 161 -25.93 18.52 38.06
C ASN A 161 -27.24 17.76 38.26
N LEU A 162 -27.31 16.76 39.15
CA LEU A 162 -28.55 16.06 39.50
C LEU A 162 -29.24 16.64 40.74
N SER A 163 -28.53 17.36 41.61
CA SER A 163 -29.14 17.98 42.81
C SER A 163 -29.79 19.35 42.56
N LYS A 164 -29.57 19.98 41.38
CA LYS A 164 -30.16 21.29 41.04
C LYS A 164 -31.53 21.22 40.34
N HIS A 165 -32.03 20.03 40.04
CA HIS A 165 -33.36 19.85 39.42
C HIS A 165 -34.38 19.12 40.30
N GLY A 166 -34.05 18.89 41.58
CA GLY A 166 -34.96 18.30 42.57
C GLY A 166 -35.51 19.30 43.57
N ASN A 167 -36.15 20.40 43.11
CA ASN A 167 -37.07 21.16 43.95
C ASN A 167 -37.99 22.07 43.11
N LEU A 168 -38.89 21.45 42.35
CA LEU A 168 -40.11 22.07 41.83
C LEU A 168 -41.25 21.09 42.08
N ASN A 169 -41.65 20.98 43.34
CA ASN A 169 -43.01 20.63 43.76
C ASN A 169 -43.09 20.76 45.28
N GLN A 170 -43.40 21.96 45.75
CA GLN A 170 -44.20 22.15 46.95
C GLN A 170 -44.75 23.58 47.01
N ILE A 171 -46.10 23.61 47.03
CA ILE A 171 -47.05 24.70 47.32
C ILE A 171 -47.40 25.61 46.13
#